data_AF-T1BWB5-F1
#
_entry.id   AF-T1BWB5-F1
#
_cell.length_a   1.000
_cell.length_b   1.000
_cell.length_c   1.000
_cell.angle_alpha   90.00
_cell.angle_beta   90.00
_cell.angle_gamma   90.00
#
_symmetry.space_group_name_H-M   'P 1'
#
loop_
_entity.id
_entity.type
_entity.pdbx_description
1 polymer ?
#
loop_
_entity_poly.entity_id
_entity_poly.type
_entity_poly.pdbx_seq_one_letter_code
_entity_poly.pdbx_strand_id
1 'polypeptide(L)' 'MSLDICFYFQVHQPWRLRHYTYKDIGHAHDYFDDAANAAILRRVAQHCYLPMNALLLDAIRAHAPH' A
#
# COMPACT_ATOMS: atom_id res chain seq x y z
N MET A 1 -0.13 35.06 12.64
CA MET A 1 -0.55 34.18 11.53
C MET A 1 -0.34 32.74 11.99
N SER A 2 -1.38 31.93 11.98
CA SER A 2 -1.26 30.46 12.15
C SER A 2 -0.91 29.86 10.79
N LEU A 3 -0.01 28.89 10.76
CA LEU A 3 0.30 28.12 9.55
C LEU A 3 -0.57 26.86 9.56
N ASP A 4 -1.44 26.70 8.57
CA ASP A 4 -2.24 25.49 8.43
C ASP A 4 -1.43 24.43 7.68
N ILE A 5 -1.24 23.27 8.31
CA ILE A 5 -0.46 22.16 7.77
C ILE A 5 -1.40 20.97 7.52
N CYS A 6 -1.38 20.43 6.31
CA CYS A 6 -2.14 19.23 5.93
C CYS A 6 -1.19 18.14 5.45
N PHE A 7 -1.17 17.00 6.15
CA PHE A 7 -0.40 15.84 5.73
C PHE A 7 -1.17 15.05 4.66
N TYR A 8 -0.51 14.78 3.53
CA TYR A 8 -1.05 13.95 2.45
C TYR A 8 -0.15 12.73 2.23
N PHE A 9 -0.72 11.53 2.28
CA PHE A 9 0.01 10.28 2.11
C PHE A 9 -0.51 9.54 0.88
N GLN A 10 0.37 9.33 -0.10
CA GLN A 10 0.04 8.56 -1.29
C GLN A 10 0.26 7.07 -1.04
N VAL A 11 -0.84 6.32 -0.98
CA VAL A 11 -0.82 4.87 -0.78
C VAL A 11 -1.12 4.19 -2.11
N HIS A 12 -0.07 3.86 -2.86
CA HIS A 12 -0.20 3.14 -4.13
C HIS A 12 0.88 2.06 -4.27
N GLN A 13 0.45 0.84 -4.61
CA GLN A 13 1.32 -0.27 -4.97
C GLN A 13 0.97 -0.69 -6.41
N PRO A 14 1.93 -0.71 -7.34
CA PRO A 14 1.69 -1.13 -8.71
C PRO A 14 1.67 -2.66 -8.83
N TRP A 15 0.77 -3.16 -9.66
CA TRP A 15 0.68 -4.57 -10.01
C TRP A 15 1.83 -4.98 -10.92
N ARG A 16 2.62 -5.96 -10.46
CA ARG A 16 3.70 -6.55 -11.24
C ARG A 16 3.14 -7.58 -12.20
N LEU A 17 3.54 -7.42 -13.45
CA LEU A 17 3.35 -8.43 -14.46
C LEU A 17 4.19 -9.66 -14.12
N ARG A 18 3.64 -10.84 -14.36
CA ARG A 18 4.45 -12.06 -14.36
C ARG A 18 5.37 -12.05 -15.57
N HIS A 19 6.29 -13.01 -15.62
CA HIS A 19 7.05 -13.25 -16.85
C HIS A 19 6.11 -13.77 -17.94
N TYR A 20 5.61 -12.84 -18.76
CA TYR A 20 4.64 -13.11 -19.81
C TYR A 20 5.34 -13.01 -21.17
N THR A 21 5.40 -14.12 -21.89
CA THR A 21 6.12 -14.25 -23.17
C THR A 21 5.15 -14.33 -24.34
N TYR A 22 5.67 -14.27 -25.56
CA TYR A 22 4.86 -14.40 -26.77
C TYR A 22 4.10 -15.75 -26.86
N LYS A 23 4.60 -16.79 -26.18
CA LYS A 23 3.97 -18.12 -26.18
C LYS A 23 2.68 -18.14 -25.36
N ASP A 24 2.56 -17.24 -24.40
CA ASP A 24 1.43 -17.18 -23.49
C ASP A 24 0.21 -16.49 -24.15
N ILE A 25 0.43 -15.79 -25.26
CA ILE A 25 -0.61 -15.10 -26.04
C ILE A 25 -1.67 -16.11 -26.51
N GLY A 26 -2.93 -15.85 -26.12
CA GLY A 26 -4.08 -16.68 -26.49
C GLY A 26 -4.24 -17.98 -25.71
N HIS A 27 -3.30 -18.30 -24.82
CA HIS A 27 -3.29 -19.56 -24.06
C HIS A 27 -3.40 -19.32 -22.55
N ALA A 28 -2.86 -18.21 -22.05
CA ALA A 28 -2.88 -17.89 -20.63
C ALA A 28 -3.28 -16.42 -20.40
N HIS A 29 -4.34 -16.21 -19.62
CA HIS A 29 -4.94 -14.89 -19.38
C HIS A 29 -4.57 -14.28 -18.04
N ASP A 30 -3.79 -14.97 -17.22
CA ASP A 30 -3.19 -14.43 -16.02
C ASP A 30 -1.99 -13.56 -16.42
N TYR A 31 -2.06 -12.25 -16.18
CA TYR A 31 -1.00 -11.31 -16.56
C TYR A 31 -0.09 -10.93 -15.39
N PHE A 32 -0.54 -11.13 -14.16
CA PHE A 32 0.10 -10.60 -12.97
C PHE A 32 0.74 -11.70 -12.11
N ASP A 33 1.77 -11.32 -11.38
CA ASP A 33 2.39 -12.17 -10.37
C ASP A 33 1.74 -11.89 -9.01
N ASP A 34 0.63 -12.58 -8.73
CA ASP A 34 -0.14 -12.40 -7.49
C ASP A 34 0.68 -12.72 -6.25
N ALA A 35 1.59 -13.69 -6.32
CA ALA A 35 2.46 -14.07 -5.21
C ALA A 35 3.44 -12.94 -4.87
N ALA A 36 4.13 -12.39 -5.88
CA ALA A 36 5.04 -11.26 -5.70
C ALA A 36 4.27 -10.00 -5.27
N ASN A 37 3.10 -9.74 -5.86
CA ASN A 37 2.27 -8.60 -5.49
C ASN A 37 1.82 -8.67 -4.03
N ALA A 38 1.32 -9.82 -3.58
CA ALA A 38 0.92 -10.04 -2.20
C ALA A 38 2.10 -9.93 -1.22
N ALA A 39 3.25 -10.52 -1.55
CA ALA A 39 4.44 -10.45 -0.71
C ALA A 39 4.92 -9.00 -0.51
N ILE A 40 4.94 -8.22 -1.58
CA ILE A 40 5.39 -6.83 -1.56
C ILE A 40 4.38 -5.95 -0.82
N LEU A 41 3.09 -6.13 -1.08
CA LEU A 41 2.05 -5.40 -0.36
C LEU A 41 2.12 -5.67 1.15
N ARG A 42 2.29 -6.93 1.57
CA ARG A 42 2.45 -7.28 3.00
C ARG A 42 3.67 -6.60 3.62
N ARG A 43 4.81 -6.64 2.93
CA ARG A 43 6.04 -5.97 3.40
C ARG A 43 5.79 -4.47 3.60
N VAL A 44 5.22 -3.79 2.62
CA VAL A 44 4.93 -2.34 2.72
C VAL A 44 3.92 -2.06 3.83
N ALA A 45 2.87 -2.87 3.96
CA ALA A 45 1.88 -2.71 5.02
C ALA A 45 2.49 -2.87 6.42
N GLN A 46 3.36 -3.88 6.61
CA GLN A 46 4.05 -4.12 7.88
C GLN A 46 4.99 -2.99 8.28
N HIS A 47 5.68 -2.38 7.30
CA HIS A 47 6.66 -1.33 7.59
C HIS A 47 6.06 0.09 7.62
N CYS A 48 4.99 0.34 6.87
CA CYS A 48 4.49 1.70 6.65
C CYS A 48 3.05 1.91 7.12
N TYR A 49 2.11 1.05 6.69
CA TYR A 49 0.68 1.33 6.91
C TYR A 49 0.22 0.97 8.32
N LEU A 50 0.56 -0.23 8.79
CA LEU A 50 0.18 -0.68 10.13
C LEU A 50 0.81 0.18 11.24
N PRO A 51 2.13 0.51 11.18
CA PRO A 51 2.72 1.39 12.19
C PRO A 51 2.13 2.80 12.18
N MET A 52 1.85 3.37 10.99
CA MET A 52 1.22 4.68 10.88
C MET A 52 -0.19 4.69 11.47
N ASN A 53 -1.00 3.67 11.18
CA ASN A 53 -2.34 3.57 11.75
C ASN A 53 -2.32 3.45 13.28
N ALA A 54 -1.35 2.72 13.85
CA ALA A 54 -1.16 2.66 15.30
C ALA A 54 -0.79 4.03 15.88
N LEU A 55 0.17 4.73 15.27
CA LEU A 55 0.57 6.09 15.68
C LEU A 55 -0.61 7.08 15.62
N LEU A 56 -1.38 7.05 14.54
CA LEU A 56 -2.56 7.91 14.37
C LEU A 56 -3.63 7.59 15.40
N LEU A 57 -3.87 6.31 15.68
CA LEU A 57 -4.82 5.89 16.72
C LEU A 57 -4.41 6.40 18.10
N ASP A 58 -3.13 6.30 18.44
CA ASP A 58 -2.60 6.80 19.71
C ASP A 58 -2.72 8.32 19.81
N ALA A 59 -2.43 9.05 18.73
CA ALA A 59 -2.60 10.50 18.67
C ALA A 59 -4.08 10.91 18.82
N ILE A 60 -5.00 10.20 18.16
CA ILE A 60 -6.44 10.43 18.31
C ILE A 60 -6.86 10.20 19.76
N ARG A 61 -6.41 9.12 20.40
CA ARG A 61 -6.76 8.84 21.81
C ARG A 61 -6.20 9.90 22.76
N ALA A 62 -4.99 10.40 22.51
CA ALA A 62 -4.33 11.40 23.34
C ALA A 62 -4.95 12.81 23.19
N HIS A 63 -5.54 13.11 22.04
CA HIS A 63 -5.99 14.47 21.68
C HIS A 63 -7.47 14.53 21.27
N ALA A 64 -8.23 13.45 21.44
CA ALA A 64 -9.65 13.44 21.15
C ALA A 64 -10.33 14.57 21.95
N PRO A 65 -11.04 15.48 21.29
CA PRO A 65 -11.85 16.45 22.01
C PRO A 65 -12.92 15.68 22.80
N HIS A 66 -13.07 16.04 24.07
CA HIS A 66 -14.20 15.59 24.90
C HIS A 66 -15.54 15.96 24.26
#